data_AF-A0A379VS40-F1
#
_entry.id   AF-A0A379VS40-F1
#
_cell.length_a   1.000
_cell.length_b   1.000
_cell.length_c   1.000
_cell.angle_alpha   90.00
_cell.angle_beta   90.00
_cell.angle_gamma   90.00
#
_symmetry.space_group_name_H-M   'P 1'
#
loop_
_entity.id
_entity.type
_entity.pdbx_description
1 polymer ?
#
loop_
_entity_poly.entity_id
_entity_poly.type
_entity_poly.pdbx_seq_one_letter_code
_entity_poly.pdbx_strand_id
1 'polypeptide(L)' 'MAGAVPSLDEAATLVRTPAGFDQDGYKILCKPLMSGQYEIIELHTDCRQS' A
#
# COMPACT_ATOMS: atom_id res chain seq x y z
N MET A 1 3.59 10.29 -7.34
CA MET A 1 5.05 10.38 -7.14
C MET A 1 5.29 11.15 -5.84
N ALA A 2 5.37 10.46 -4.72
CA ALA A 2 5.59 11.06 -3.40
C ALA A 2 6.90 10.48 -2.86
N GLY A 3 7.97 11.26 -2.87
CA GLY A 3 9.29 10.79 -2.47
C GLY A 3 10.39 11.86 -2.44
N ALA A 4 10.02 13.14 -2.51
CA ALA A 4 10.98 14.24 -2.41
C ALA A 4 10.52 15.20 -1.32
N VAL A 5 11.38 15.41 -0.32
CA VAL A 5 11.25 16.47 0.67
C VAL A 5 12.17 17.63 0.35
N PRO A 6 11.74 18.87 0.59
CA PRO A 6 12.56 20.05 0.36
C PRO A 6 13.62 20.27 1.46
N SER A 7 13.53 19.59 2.60
CA SER A 7 14.44 19.78 3.73
C SER A 7 14.62 18.50 4.58
N LEU A 8 15.79 18.36 5.23
CA LEU A 8 16.08 17.21 6.11
C LEU A 8 15.18 17.15 7.34
N ASP A 9 14.69 18.31 7.81
CA ASP A 9 13.75 18.42 8.92
C ASP A 9 12.38 17.80 8.56
N GLU A 10 11.95 17.97 7.31
CA GLU A 10 10.72 17.38 6.77
C GLU A 10 10.87 15.89 6.43
N ALA A 11 12.07 15.33 6.36
CA ALA A 11 12.24 13.89 6.16
C ALA A 11 11.61 13.08 7.33
N ALA A 12 11.64 13.62 8.56
CA ALA A 12 11.07 12.98 9.74
C ALA A 12 9.53 12.86 9.68
N THR A 13 8.85 13.70 8.88
CA THR A 13 7.40 13.62 8.69
C THR A 13 6.98 12.62 7.62
N LEU A 14 7.89 12.18 6.73
CA LEU A 14 7.61 11.12 5.74
C LEU A 14 7.76 9.70 6.28
N VAL A 15 8.48 9.51 7.39
CA VAL A 15 8.90 8.18 7.88
C VAL A 15 7.78 7.40 8.59
N ARG A 16 6.54 7.88 8.56
CA ARG A 16 5.42 7.11 9.14
C ARG A 16 4.77 6.24 8.09
N THR A 17 5.20 4.97 8.04
CA THR A 17 4.42 3.90 7.46
C THR A 17 2.99 4.00 8.02
N PRO A 18 1.97 4.22 7.17
CA PRO A 18 0.59 4.35 7.63
C PRO A 18 0.18 3.09 8.41
N ALA A 19 -0.64 3.24 9.44
CA ALA A 19 -1.11 2.10 10.21
C ALA A 19 -1.78 1.06 9.29
N GLY A 20 -1.35 -0.19 9.37
CA GLY A 20 -1.82 -1.26 8.48
C GLY A 20 -0.96 -1.46 7.23
N PHE A 21 0.23 -0.86 7.16
CA PHE A 21 1.26 -1.18 6.17
C PHE A 21 2.54 -1.68 6.84
N ASP A 22 3.31 -2.53 6.16
CA ASP A 22 4.65 -2.94 6.57
C ASP A 22 5.73 -1.93 6.10
N GLN A 23 6.99 -2.22 6.43
CA GLN A 23 8.13 -1.35 6.08
C GLN A 23 8.35 -1.21 4.57
N ASP A 24 7.91 -2.20 3.79
CA ASP A 24 8.01 -2.21 2.32
C ASP A 24 6.81 -1.53 1.65
N GLY A 25 5.81 -1.11 2.44
CA GLY A 25 4.60 -0.45 1.94
C GLY A 25 3.51 -1.42 1.47
N TYR A 26 3.54 -2.69 1.89
CA TYR A 26 2.45 -3.65 1.68
C TYR A 26 1.40 -3.58 2.79
N LYS A 27 0.13 -3.82 2.44
CA LYS A 27 -0.98 -3.84 3.41
C LYS A 27 -0.91 -5.07 4.31
N ILE A 28 -1.02 -4.87 5.61
CA ILE A 28 -1.20 -5.91 6.61
C ILE A 28 -2.68 -6.33 6.61
N LEU A 29 -2.98 -7.45 5.97
CA LEU A 29 -4.37 -7.92 5.77
C LEU A 29 -4.88 -8.88 6.85
N CYS A 30 -4.20 -9.03 8.00
CA CYS A 30 -4.58 -10.01 9.02
C CYS A 30 -6.05 -9.88 9.47
N LYS A 31 -6.51 -8.66 9.78
CA LYS A 31 -7.90 -8.40 10.21
C LYS A 31 -8.94 -8.68 9.09
N PRO A 32 -8.78 -8.14 7.87
CA PRO A 32 -9.65 -8.50 6.73
C PRO A 32 -9.68 -10.01 6.40
N LEU A 33 -8.54 -10.69 6.48
CA LEU A 33 -8.46 -12.12 6.18
C LEU A 33 -9.20 -12.95 7.23
N MET A 34 -9.04 -12.62 8.51
CA MET A 34 -9.74 -13.33 9.59
C MET A 34 -11.26 -13.06 9.60
N SER A 35 -11.71 -11.89 9.11
CA SER A 35 -13.14 -11.56 9.07
C SER A 35 -13.89 -12.28 7.95
N GLY A 36 -13.19 -12.79 6.93
CA GLY A 36 -13.77 -13.50 5.78
C GLY A 36 -14.69 -12.65 4.89
N GLN A 37 -14.84 -11.36 5.18
CA GLN A 37 -15.74 -10.44 4.51
C GLN A 37 -14.95 -9.55 3.56
N TYR A 38 -14.46 -10.14 2.47
CA TYR A 38 -13.79 -9.42 1.41
C TYR A 38 -14.35 -9.81 0.05
N GLU A 39 -14.45 -8.82 -0.83
CA GLU A 39 -14.87 -9.03 -2.20
C GLU A 39 -13.76 -9.77 -2.97
N ILE A 40 -14.15 -10.81 -3.69
CA ILE A 40 -13.27 -11.49 -4.64
C ILE A 40 -13.54 -10.87 -6.01
N ILE A 41 -12.53 -10.18 -6.55
CA ILE A 41 -12.58 -9.62 -7.90
C ILE A 41 -11.85 -10.55 -8.87
N GLU A 42 -12.42 -10.76 -10.05
CA GLU A 42 -11.77 -11.50 -11.11
C GLU A 42 -10.72 -10.60 -11.78
N LEU A 43 -9.50 -11.11 -11.91
CA LEU A 43 -8.44 -10.39 -12.61
C LEU A 43 -8.51 -10.75 -14.09
N HIS A 44 -8.99 -9.82 -14.91
CA HIS A 44 -8.97 -9.97 -16.36
C HIS A 44 -7.52 -10.00 -16.85
N THR A 45 -7.17 -11.05 -17.61
CA THR A 45 -5.84 -11.22 -18.20
C THR A 45 -5.66 -10.43 -19.49
N ASP A 46 -6.40 -9.33 -19.69
CA ASP A 46 -6.29 -8.48 -20.88
C ASP A 46 -4.99 -7.66 -20.82
N CYS A 47 -3.88 -8.38 -20.88
CA CYS A 47 -2.53 -7.89 -21.03
C CYS A 47 -2.33 -7.54 -22.50
N ARG A 48 -2.49 -6.25 -22.82
CA ARG A 48 -2.09 -5.56 -24.06
C ARG A 48 -2.29 -6.34 -25.37
N GLN A 49 -3.36 -6.01 -26.09
CA GLN A 49 -3.26 -5.99 -27.56
C GLN A 49 -2.50 -4.71 -27.96
N SER A 50 -1.18 -4.80 -28.03
CA SER A 50 -0.30 -3.89 -28.79
C SER A 50 1.02 -4.55 -29.10
#